data_AF-A0A1E3RH41-F1
#
_entry.id   AF-A0A1E3RH41-F1
#
_cell.length_a   1.000
_cell.length_b   1.000
_cell.length_c   1.000
_cell.angle_alpha   90.00
_cell.angle_beta   90.00
_cell.angle_gamma   90.00
#
_symmetry.space_group_name_H-M   'P 1'
#
loop_
_entity.id
_entity.type
_entity.pdbx_description
1 polymer ?
#
loop_
_entity_poly.entity_id
_entity_poly.type
_entity_poly.pdbx_seq_one_letter_code
_entity_poly.pdbx_strand_id
1 'polypeptide(L)'
;MPADWDEVRQRLFDRVFYAFDERDVEASQDLHADGFLDSLAVLVTLGVLDEELGEGVAVEQARVSDTASMATLRELYLRLRDRGESAQ
;
A
#
# COMPACT_ATOMS: atom_id res chain seq x y z
N MET A 1 2.94 -15.15 10.48
CA MET A 1 2.07 -15.28 9.30
C MET A 1 1.95 -13.88 8.73
N PRO A 2 2.08 -13.71 7.40
CA PRO A 2 1.84 -12.40 6.79
C PRO A 2 0.43 -11.93 7.16
N ALA A 3 0.28 -10.64 7.47
CA ALA A 3 -1.03 -10.07 7.79
C ALA A 3 -2.05 -10.29 6.65
N ASP A 4 -3.34 -10.31 6.97
CA ASP A 4 -4.35 -10.22 5.92
C ASP A 4 -4.41 -8.79 5.36
N TRP A 5 -4.91 -8.63 4.14
CA TRP A 5 -5.06 -7.32 3.51
C TRP A 5 -5.83 -6.34 4.39
N ASP A 6 -6.86 -6.79 5.12
CA ASP A 6 -7.66 -5.91 5.97
C ASP A 6 -6.82 -5.29 7.11
N GLU A 7 -5.82 -6.00 7.63
CA GLU A 7 -4.90 -5.45 8.63
C GLU A 7 -3.93 -4.44 8.02
N VAL A 8 -3.39 -4.73 6.84
CA VAL A 8 -2.52 -3.81 6.09
C VAL A 8 -3.28 -2.53 5.73
N ARG A 9 -4.51 -2.69 5.24
CA ARG A 9 -5.45 -1.61 4.94
C ARG A 9 -5.67 -0.73 6.16
N GLN A 10 -5.96 -1.31 7.32
CA GLN A 10 -6.14 -0.54 8.54
C GLN A 10 -4.88 0.27 8.89
N ARG A 11 -3.69 -0.32 8.78
CA ARG A 11 -2.42 0.40 9.04
C ARG A 11 -2.18 1.55 8.05
N LEU A 12 -2.58 1.38 6.79
CA LEU A 12 -2.53 2.47 5.80
C LEU A 12 -3.45 3.62 6.23
N PHE A 13 -4.67 3.33 6.68
CA PHE A 13 -5.55 4.35 7.24
C PHE A 13 -5.01 5.01 8.49
N ASP A 14 -4.42 4.25 9.40
CA ASP A 14 -3.91 4.77 10.66
C ASP A 14 -2.64 5.62 10.50
N ARG A 15 -1.83 5.36 9.46
CA ARG A 15 -0.48 5.96 9.31
C ARG A 15 -0.35 6.90 8.13
N VAL A 16 -0.98 6.58 7.00
CA VAL A 16 -0.88 7.35 5.76
C VAL A 16 -2.10 8.25 5.60
N PHE A 17 -3.29 7.67 5.75
CA PHE A 17 -4.55 8.36 5.46
C PHE A 17 -5.29 8.89 6.70
N TYR A 18 -4.59 9.02 7.84
CA TYR A 18 -5.21 9.36 9.13
C TYR A 18 -5.95 10.70 9.15
N ALA A 19 -5.64 11.59 8.20
CA ALA A 19 -6.24 12.91 8.07
C ALA A 19 -7.41 12.96 7.06
N PHE A 20 -7.75 11.84 6.42
CA PHE A 20 -8.74 11.77 5.35
C PHE A 20 -9.92 10.86 5.72
N ASP A 21 -11.06 11.05 5.06
CA ASP A 21 -12.20 10.15 5.21
C ASP A 21 -11.92 8.84 4.46
N GLU A 22 -12.17 7.72 5.13
CA GLU A 22 -11.94 6.38 4.59
C GLU A 22 -12.70 6.15 3.28
N ARG A 23 -13.93 6.65 3.16
CA ARG A 23 -14.76 6.44 1.96
C ARG A 23 -14.23 7.20 0.76
N ASP A 24 -13.68 8.39 0.98
CA ASP A 24 -13.14 9.22 -0.09
C ASP A 24 -11.85 8.60 -0.65
N VAL A 25 -10.97 8.11 0.23
CA VAL A 25 -9.72 7.42 -0.15
C VAL A 25 -10.01 6.10 -0.88
N GLU A 26 -10.99 5.31 -0.41
CA GLU A 26 -11.39 4.07 -1.08
C GLU A 26 -12.03 4.30 -2.46
N ALA A 27 -12.75 5.41 -2.63
CA ALA A 27 -13.39 5.75 -3.90
C ALA A 27 -12.42 6.37 -4.92
N SER A 28 -11.25 6.84 -4.48
CA SER A 28 -10.24 7.49 -5.30
C SER A 28 -9.66 6.55 -6.37
N GLN A 29 -9.64 7.02 -7.62
CA GLN A 29 -8.98 6.33 -8.73
C GLN A 29 -7.54 6.80 -8.95
N ASP A 30 -7.21 7.99 -8.45
CA ASP A 30 -5.88 8.57 -8.51
C ASP A 30 -5.60 9.36 -7.23
N LEU A 31 -5.05 8.66 -6.23
CA LEU A 31 -4.73 9.20 -4.91
C LEU A 31 -3.75 10.39 -4.97
N HIS A 32 -2.94 10.49 -6.02
CA HIS A 32 -2.01 11.61 -6.20
C HIS A 32 -2.75 12.84 -6.72
N ALA A 33 -3.57 12.66 -7.76
CA ALA A 33 -4.35 13.74 -8.34
C ALA A 33 -5.38 14.30 -7.34
N ASP A 34 -5.97 13.43 -6.52
CA ASP A 34 -6.96 13.79 -5.50
C ASP A 34 -6.32 14.35 -4.22
N GLY A 35 -4.98 14.34 -4.11
CA GLY A 35 -4.23 14.96 -3.01
C GLY A 35 -4.12 14.12 -1.74
N PHE A 36 -4.46 12.83 -1.81
CA PHE A 36 -4.35 11.87 -0.71
C PHE A 36 -2.94 11.31 -0.54
N LEU A 37 -2.15 11.27 -1.61
CA LEU A 37 -0.75 10.85 -1.61
C LEU A 37 0.15 11.94 -2.17
N ASP A 38 1.16 12.30 -1.38
CA ASP A 38 2.35 13.00 -1.85
C ASP A 38 3.55 12.03 -1.94
N SER A 39 4.69 12.53 -2.43
CA SER A 39 5.89 11.71 -2.60
C SER A 39 6.45 11.12 -1.30
N LEU A 40 6.22 11.76 -0.15
CA LEU A 40 6.61 11.21 1.15
C LEU A 40 5.61 10.14 1.61
N ALA A 41 4.32 10.39 1.43
CA ALA A 41 3.25 9.46 1.75
C ALA A 41 3.38 8.16 0.95
N VAL A 42 3.86 8.22 -0.31
CA VAL A 42 4.22 7.03 -1.10
C VAL A 42 5.28 6.19 -0.39
N LEU A 43 6.37 6.80 0.09
CA LEU A 43 7.43 6.06 0.78
C LEU A 43 6.92 5.42 2.08
N VAL A 44 6.07 6.14 2.83
CA VAL A 44 5.44 5.59 4.04
C VAL A 44 4.48 4.43 3.68
N THR A 45 3.71 4.57 2.61
CA THR A 45 2.82 3.51 2.10
C THR A 45 3.60 2.24 1.78
N LEU A 46 4.70 2.36 1.02
CA LEU A 46 5.56 1.22 0.69
C LEU A 46 6.24 0.63 1.93
N GLY A 47 6.63 1.48 2.90
CA GLY A 47 7.17 1.04 4.19
C GLY A 47 6.18 0.19 5.00
N VAL A 48 4.89 0.54 4.98
CA VAL A 48 3.83 -0.28 5.62
C VAL A 48 3.73 -1.67 4.96
N LEU A 49 3.94 -1.76 3.64
CA LEU A 49 3.97 -3.05 2.95
C LEU A 49 5.25 -3.84 3.26
N ASP A 50 6.41 -3.18 3.35
CA ASP A 50 7.69 -3.81 3.70
C ASP A 50 7.70 -4.43 5.09
N GLU A 51 7.00 -3.82 6.06
CA GLU A 51 6.85 -4.38 7.41
C GLU A 51 6.24 -5.80 7.39
N GLU A 52 5.43 -6.12 6.38
CA GLU A 52 4.79 -7.42 6.21
C GLU A 52 5.52 -8.34 5.21
N LEU A 53 6.09 -7.75 4.16
CA LEU A 53 6.68 -8.50 3.04
C LEU A 53 8.19 -8.75 3.19
N GLY A 54 8.85 -8.03 4.10
CA GLY A 54 10.30 -7.97 4.24
C GLY A 54 10.86 -6.63 3.80
N GLU A 55 11.93 -6.20 4.47
CA GLU A 55 12.58 -4.90 4.23
C GLU A 55 12.98 -4.73 2.75
N GLY A 56 12.54 -3.62 2.15
CA GLY A 56 12.87 -3.22 0.77
C GLY A 56 12.07 -3.91 -0.34
N VAL A 57 11.25 -4.92 -0.04
CA VAL A 57 10.56 -5.74 -1.05
C VAL A 57 9.59 -4.92 -1.90
N ALA A 58 8.75 -4.12 -1.25
CA ALA A 58 7.78 -3.24 -1.90
C ALA A 58 8.49 -2.03 -2.53
N VAL A 59 9.46 -1.43 -1.85
CA VAL A 59 10.21 -0.27 -2.39
C VAL A 59 10.94 -0.61 -3.69
N GLU A 60 11.56 -1.79 -3.78
CA GLU A 60 12.32 -2.21 -4.97
C GLU A 60 11.42 -2.64 -6.14
N GLN A 61 10.22 -3.14 -5.86
CA GLN A 61 9.36 -3.77 -6.87
C GLN A 61 8.14 -2.94 -7.26
N ALA A 62 7.75 -1.96 -6.46
CA ALA A 62 6.61 -1.10 -6.74
C ALA A 62 6.87 -0.20 -7.95
N ARG A 63 5.82 0.00 -8.74
CA ARG A 63 5.76 1.01 -9.80
C ARG A 63 4.89 2.16 -9.34
N VAL A 64 5.05 3.33 -9.95
CA VAL A 64 4.20 4.51 -9.65
C VAL A 64 2.71 4.17 -9.76
N SER A 65 2.33 3.43 -10.80
CA SER A 65 0.96 2.96 -11.03
C SER A 65 0.40 2.08 -9.89
N ASP A 66 1.26 1.42 -9.13
CA ASP A 66 0.85 0.53 -8.05
C ASP A 66 0.31 1.34 -6.84
N THR A 67 0.61 2.65 -6.78
CA THR A 67 0.15 3.57 -5.72
C THR A 67 -1.02 4.46 -6.16
N ALA A 68 -1.61 4.21 -7.33
CA ALA A 68 -2.67 5.06 -7.87
C ALA A 68 -3.97 5.00 -7.06
N SER A 69 -4.30 3.84 -6.47
CA SER A 69 -5.53 3.64 -5.70
C SER A 69 -5.36 2.59 -4.61
N MET A 70 -6.32 2.49 -3.70
CA MET A 70 -6.38 1.40 -2.72
C MET A 70 -6.46 0.02 -3.40
N ALA A 71 -7.12 -0.07 -4.55
CA ALA A 71 -7.20 -1.30 -5.34
C ALA A 71 -5.82 -1.71 -5.87
N THR A 72 -5.05 -0.78 -6.44
CA THR A 72 -3.71 -1.10 -6.96
C THR A 72 -2.71 -1.42 -5.84
N LEU A 73 -2.85 -0.78 -4.67
CA LEU A 73 -2.04 -1.11 -3.48
C LEU A 73 -2.33 -2.53 -2.98
N ARG A 74 -3.59 -2.94 -2.99
CA ARG A 74 -3.99 -4.32 -2.67
C ARG A 74 -3.39 -5.32 -3.65
N GLU A 75 -3.49 -5.05 -4.94
CA GLU A 75 -2.93 -5.90 -5.99
C GLU A 75 -1.41 -6.03 -5.86
N LEU A 76 -0.72 -4.92 -5.58
CA LEU A 76 0.71 -4.90 -5.28
C LEU A 76 1.03 -5.81 -4.09
N TYR A 77 0.34 -5.62 -2.97
CA TYR A 77 0.57 -6.39 -1.75
C TYR A 77 0.40 -7.91 -1.99
N LEU A 78 -0.73 -8.31 -2.59
CA LEU A 78 -1.02 -9.72 -2.87
C LEU A 78 0.01 -10.32 -3.83
N ARG A 79 0.35 -9.60 -4.91
CA ARG A 79 1.38 -10.04 -5.87
C ARG A 79 2.72 -10.30 -5.20
N LEU A 80 3.14 -9.41 -4.29
CA LEU A 80 4.43 -9.53 -3.61
C LEU A 80 4.41 -10.63 -2.55
N ARG A 81 3.31 -10.76 -1.81
CA ARG A 81 3.13 -11.82 -0.80
C ARG A 81 3.21 -13.20 -1.44
N ASP A 82 2.44 -13.44 -2.50
CA ASP A 82 2.41 -14.73 -3.19
C ASP A 82 3.79 -15.10 -3.79
N ARG A 83 4.55 -14.09 -4.22
CA ARG A 83 5.93 -14.27 -4.70
C ARG A 83 6.91 -14.64 -3.58
N GLY A 84 6.75 -14.03 -2.39
CA GLY A 84 7.56 -14.32 -1.21
C GLY A 84 7.29 -15.73 -0.64
N GLU A 85 6.03 -16.18 -0.69
CA GLU A 85 5.64 -17.53 -0.30
C GLU A 85 6.15 -18.60 -1.28
N SER A 86 6.19 -18.30 -2.59
CA SER A 86 6.68 -19.22 -3.62
C SER A 86 8.21 -19.44 -3.60
N ALA A 87 8.95 -18.60 -2.86
CA ALA A 87 10.41 -18.65 -2.76
C ALA A 87 10.92 -19.40 -1.51
N GLN A 88 10.01 -19.88 -0.65
CA GLN A 88 10.30 -20.69 0.54
C GLN A 88 9.96 -22.18 0.30
#